data_AF-A4J1S0-F1
#
_entry.id   AF-A4J1S0-F1
#
_cell.length_a   1.000
_cell.length_b   1.000
_cell.length_c   1.000
_cell.angle_alpha   90.00
_cell.angle_beta   90.00
_cell.angle_gamma   90.00
#
_symmetry.space_group_name_H-M   'P 1'
#
loop_
_entity.id
_entity.type
_entity.pdbx_description
1 polymer ?
#
loop_
_entity_poly.entity_id
_entity_poly.type
_entity_poly.pdbx_seq_one_letter_code
_entity_poly.pdbx_strand_id
1 'polypeptide(L)'
;MRSYLYPAFTLESEDFERVLPSAIKFSQTHNVPCRVLREANLFIISFEDKAVSRGIIYGHQLEKEMDHKFSKYAICDVFYLSKEQFEKGKGINNDKVEE
;
A
#
# COMPACT_ATOMS: atom_id res chain seq x y z
N MET A 1 7.00 -14.76 15.82
CA MET A 1 7.03 -13.38 15.33
C MET A 1 6.23 -13.35 14.04
N ARG A 2 5.11 -12.62 13.94
CA ARG A 2 4.39 -12.49 12.66
C ARG A 2 5.10 -11.40 11.88
N SER A 3 5.79 -11.78 10.80
CA SER A 3 6.43 -10.81 9.91
C SER A 3 5.37 -10.13 9.06
N TYR A 4 5.47 -8.81 8.91
CA TYR A 4 4.65 -8.02 8.00
C TYR A 4 5.49 -7.60 6.81
N LEU A 5 4.85 -7.41 5.67
CA LEU A 5 5.41 -6.81 4.48
C LEU A 5 4.67 -5.50 4.20
N TYR A 6 5.37 -4.56 3.58
CA TYR A 6 4.84 -3.23 3.32
C TYR A 6 4.85 -2.95 1.80
N PRO A 7 4.03 -3.64 1.00
CA PRO A 7 3.92 -3.36 -0.42
C PRO A 7 3.59 -1.89 -0.64
N ALA A 8 4.24 -1.29 -1.63
CA ALA A 8 4.13 0.11 -1.95
C ALA A 8 3.98 0.30 -3.45
N PHE A 9 3.09 1.23 -3.81
CA PHE A 9 2.72 1.56 -5.18
C PHE A 9 3.00 3.05 -5.40
N THR A 10 3.95 3.36 -6.28
CA THR A 10 4.28 4.75 -6.64
C THR A 10 3.36 5.20 -7.77
N LEU A 11 2.70 6.34 -7.58
CA LEU A 11 1.67 6.90 -8.43
C LEU A 11 1.98 8.35 -8.75
N GLU A 12 1.59 8.81 -9.95
CA GLU A 12 1.49 10.23 -10.25
C GLU A 12 0.26 10.84 -9.56
N SER A 13 0.19 12.17 -9.48
CA SER A 13 -0.91 12.87 -8.79
C SER A 13 -2.29 12.51 -9.35
N GLU A 14 -2.42 12.40 -10.68
CA GLU A 14 -3.71 12.12 -11.33
C GLU A 14 -4.22 10.71 -11.02
N ASP A 15 -3.32 9.73 -11.04
CA ASP A 15 -3.67 8.35 -10.71
C ASP A 15 -3.84 8.14 -9.21
N PHE A 16 -3.10 8.87 -8.37
CA PHE A 16 -3.30 8.86 -6.93
C PHE A 16 -4.74 9.25 -6.54
N GLU A 17 -5.27 10.35 -7.08
CA GLU A 17 -6.64 10.78 -6.80
C GLU A 17 -7.69 9.73 -7.21
N ARG A 18 -7.45 9.01 -8.31
CA ARG A 18 -8.32 7.92 -8.79
C ARG A 18 -8.23 6.67 -7.91
N VAL A 19 -7.03 6.36 -7.43
CA VAL A 19 -6.75 5.14 -6.66
C VAL A 19 -7.11 5.30 -5.18
N LEU A 20 -6.99 6.49 -4.62
CA LEU A 20 -7.17 6.77 -3.20
C LEU A 20 -8.49 6.21 -2.62
N PRO A 21 -9.67 6.41 -3.25
CA PRO A 21 -10.91 5.81 -2.75
C PRO A 21 -10.88 4.27 -2.72
N SER A 22 -10.23 3.65 -3.72
CA SER A 22 -10.09 2.20 -3.78
C SER A 22 -9.11 1.68 -2.73
N ALA A 23 -8.04 2.41 -2.44
CA ALA A 23 -7.08 2.09 -1.38
C ALA A 23 -7.73 2.17 0.01
N ILE A 24 -8.52 3.21 0.28
CA ILE A 24 -9.30 3.37 1.52
C ILE A 24 -10.26 2.20 1.69
N LYS A 25 -11.07 1.92 0.66
CA LYS A 25 -12.04 0.83 0.69
C LYS A 25 -11.36 -0.52 0.92
N PHE A 26 -10.21 -0.75 0.29
CA PHE A 26 -9.43 -1.97 0.46
C PHE A 26 -8.94 -2.12 1.90
N SER A 27 -8.34 -1.05 2.45
CA SER A 27 -7.86 -0.98 3.82
C SER A 27 -8.96 -1.32 4.84
N GLN A 28 -10.16 -0.75 4.66
CA GLN A 28 -11.31 -1.02 5.51
C GLN A 28 -11.84 -2.45 5.34
N THR A 29 -11.99 -2.91 4.10
CA THR A 29 -12.56 -4.23 3.78
C THR A 29 -11.74 -5.35 4.40
N HIS A 30 -10.41 -5.22 4.33
CA HIS A 30 -9.48 -6.24 4.80
C HIS A 30 -8.90 -5.95 6.19
N ASN A 31 -9.29 -4.83 6.82
CA ASN A 31 -8.76 -4.34 8.09
C ASN A 31 -7.21 -4.31 8.10
N VAL A 32 -6.63 -3.77 7.03
CA VAL A 32 -5.18 -3.63 6.85
C VAL A 32 -4.78 -2.16 6.88
N PRO A 33 -3.81 -1.75 7.72
CA PRO A 33 -3.34 -0.36 7.75
C PRO A 33 -2.86 0.09 6.38
N CYS A 34 -3.30 1.28 5.95
CA CYS A 34 -2.86 1.91 4.72
C CYS A 34 -2.27 3.29 5.04
N ARG A 35 -1.15 3.61 4.40
CA ARG A 35 -0.46 4.89 4.58
C ARG A 35 -0.03 5.47 3.24
N VAL A 36 -0.01 6.80 3.18
CA VAL A 36 0.44 7.55 2.01
C VAL A 36 1.72 8.30 2.34
N LEU A 37 2.71 8.17 1.47
CA LEU A 37 3.88 9.03 1.46
C LEU A 37 3.85 9.93 0.23
N ARG A 38 4.49 11.09 0.34
CA ARG A 38 4.71 11.97 -0.79
C ARG A 38 6.21 12.13 -0.98
N GLU A 39 6.70 11.79 -2.16
CA GLU A 39 8.10 11.98 -2.55
C GLU A 39 8.15 12.89 -3.77
N ALA A 40 8.61 14.12 -3.56
CA ALA A 40 8.59 15.18 -4.57
C ALA A 40 7.19 15.35 -5.22
N ASN A 41 7.06 14.93 -6.47
CA ASN A 41 5.83 15.04 -7.27
C ASN A 41 5.04 13.72 -7.34
N LEU A 42 5.49 12.68 -6.63
CA LEU A 42 4.90 11.35 -6.62
C LEU A 42 4.24 11.04 -5.29
N PHE A 43 3.23 10.19 -5.34
CA PHE A 43 2.55 9.65 -4.19
C PHE A 43 2.85 8.16 -4.08
N ILE A 44 3.02 7.68 -2.85
CA ILE A 44 3.24 6.26 -2.57
C ILE A 44 2.11 5.80 -1.67
N ILE A 45 1.30 4.85 -2.14
CA ILE A 45 0.33 4.15 -1.31
C ILE A 45 0.97 2.86 -0.83
N SER A 46 1.00 2.65 0.48
CA SER A 46 1.54 1.43 1.09
C SER A 46 0.55 0.82 2.08
N PHE A 47 0.58 -0.51 2.17
CA PHE A 47 -0.28 -1.28 3.06
C PHE A 47 0.58 -2.12 4.01
N GLU A 48 0.14 -2.31 5.25
CA GLU A 48 0.72 -3.33 6.13
C GLU A 48 0.00 -4.66 5.86
N ASP A 49 0.66 -5.55 5.11
CA ASP A 49 0.13 -6.89 4.83
C ASP A 49 0.89 -7.97 5.59
N LYS A 50 0.17 -9.03 5.95
CA LYS A 50 0.75 -10.13 6.71
C LYS A 50 1.57 -11.05 5.80
N ALA A 51 2.82 -11.30 6.17
CA ALA A 51 3.64 -12.28 5.46
C ALA A 51 3.10 -13.70 5.69
N VAL A 52 2.86 -14.42 4.60
CA VAL A 52 2.48 -15.84 4.61
C VAL A 52 3.52 -16.67 3.87
N SER A 53 3.95 -17.77 4.49
CA SER A 53 4.87 -18.70 3.85
C SER A 53 4.16 -19.37 2.66
N ARG A 54 4.81 -19.32 1.48
CA ARG A 54 4.38 -20.01 0.27
C ARG A 54 5.44 -21.03 -0.17
N GLY A 55 6.01 -21.74 0.80
CA GLY A 55 7.14 -22.64 0.58
C GLY A 55 8.47 -21.93 0.89
N ILE A 56 9.34 -21.78 -0.12
CA ILE A 56 10.70 -21.23 0.01
C ILE A 56 10.68 -19.70 0.18
N ILE A 57 9.62 -19.03 -0.28
CA ILE A 57 9.45 -17.57 -0.20
C ILE A 57 8.28 -17.18 0.69
N TYR A 58 8.36 -15.98 1.27
CA TYR A 58 7.23 -15.32 1.91
C TYR A 58 6.53 -14.44 0.88
N GLY A 59 5.22 -14.60 0.78
CA GLY A 59 4.35 -13.75 -0.05
C GLY A 59 3.37 -12.97 0.82
N HIS A 60 2.51 -12.22 0.15
CA HIS A 60 1.48 -11.39 0.77
C HIS A 60 0.22 -12.23 0.97
N GLN A 61 -0.51 -11.97 2.05
CA GLN A 61 -1.83 -12.56 2.25
C GLN A 61 -2.79 -12.04 1.17
N LEU A 62 -2.66 -10.77 0.79
CA LEU A 62 -3.56 -10.08 -0.13
C LEU A 62 -2.91 -9.74 -1.49
N GLU A 63 -1.77 -10.35 -1.81
CA GLU A 63 -0.92 -10.08 -2.98
C GLU A 63 -1.71 -9.86 -4.27
N LYS A 64 -2.49 -10.87 -4.65
CA LYS A 64 -3.18 -10.93 -5.95
C LYS A 64 -4.24 -9.85 -6.06
N GLU A 65 -4.89 -9.52 -4.94
CA GLU A 65 -5.95 -8.52 -4.93
C GLU A 65 -5.37 -7.10 -4.98
N MET A 66 -4.26 -6.87 -4.25
CA MET A 66 -3.52 -5.60 -4.33
C MET A 66 -2.96 -5.38 -5.73
N ASP A 67 -2.30 -6.40 -6.30
CA ASP A 67 -1.70 -6.32 -7.62
C ASP A 67 -2.75 -6.00 -8.71
N HIS A 68 -3.87 -6.72 -8.71
CA HIS A 68 -4.96 -6.48 -9.66
C HIS A 68 -5.60 -5.09 -9.53
N LYS A 69 -5.67 -4.54 -8.32
CA LYS A 69 -6.29 -3.24 -8.06
C LYS A 69 -5.35 -2.07 -8.34
N PHE A 70 -4.07 -2.17 -7.96
CA PHE A 70 -3.20 -1.02 -7.83
C PHE A 70 -2.04 -1.02 -8.82
N SER A 71 -1.48 -2.18 -9.21
CA SER A 71 -0.29 -2.23 -10.07
C SER A 71 -0.50 -1.60 -11.44
N LYS A 72 -1.72 -1.64 -11.99
CA LYS A 72 -2.06 -1.00 -13.27
C LYS A 72 -1.97 0.54 -13.27
N TYR A 73 -1.93 1.15 -12.09
CA TYR A 73 -1.78 2.59 -11.91
C TYR A 73 -0.37 2.98 -11.48
N ALA A 74 0.45 1.99 -11.10
CA ALA A 74 1.79 2.22 -10.59
C ALA A 74 2.76 2.56 -11.73
N ILE A 75 3.65 3.52 -11.48
CA ILE A 75 4.70 3.94 -12.43
C ILE A 75 5.77 2.85 -12.58
N CYS A 76 5.94 2.03 -11.54
CA CYS A 76 6.89 0.94 -11.48
C CYS A 76 6.28 -0.29 -10.78
N ASP A 77 7.00 -1.41 -10.86
CA ASP A 77 6.65 -2.63 -10.13
C ASP A 77 6.52 -2.38 -8.62
N VAL A 78 5.70 -3.19 -7.95
CA VAL A 78 5.55 -3.19 -6.50
C VAL A 78 6.91 -3.31 -5.82
N PHE A 79 7.20 -2.36 -4.93
CA PHE A 79 8.36 -2.40 -4.06
C PHE A 79 7.93 -2.47 -2.59
N TYR A 80 8.89 -2.67 -1.70
CA TYR A 80 8.63 -2.87 -0.28
C TYR A 80 9.31 -1.80 0.55
N LEU A 81 8.52 -1.15 1.41
CA LEU A 81 9.04 -0.26 2.43
C LEU A 81 9.52 -1.06 3.65
N SER A 82 10.45 -0.48 4.40
CA SER A 82 10.65 -0.89 5.78
C SER A 82 9.47 -0.44 6.64
N LYS A 83 9.27 -1.09 7.79
CA LYS A 83 8.26 -0.65 8.77
C LYS A 83 8.44 0.83 9.14
N GLU A 84 9.68 1.26 9.34
CA GLU A 84 10.02 2.64 9.71
C GLU A 84 9.64 3.64 8.60
N GLN A 85 9.82 3.27 7.34
CA GLN A 85 9.38 4.09 6.21
C GLN A 85 7.86 4.13 6.14
N PHE A 86 7.19 2.98 6.28
CA PHE A 86 5.73 2.91 6.33
C PHE A 86 5.15 3.82 7.41
N GLU A 87 5.69 3.79 8.63
CA GLU A 87 5.20 4.59 9.76
C GLU A 87 5.41 6.10 9.59
N LYS A 88 6.32 6.54 8.70
CA LYS A 88 6.44 7.96 8.31
C LYS A 88 5.32 8.43 7.40
N GLY A 89 4.61 7.50 6.75
CA GLY A 89 3.45 7.83 5.92
C GLY A 89 2.25 8.27 6.75
N LYS A 90 1.44 9.13 6.14
CA LYS A 90 0.18 9.62 6.70
C LYS A 90 -0.87 8.51 6.67
N GLY A 91 -1.56 8.29 7.79
CA GLY A 91 -2.67 7.34 7.86
C GLY A 91 -3.83 7.79 6.97
N ILE A 92 -4.58 6.84 6.41
CA ILE A 92 -5.80 7.16 5.68
C ILE A 92 -7.01 6.70 6.51
N ASN A 93 -7.84 7.65 6.97
CA ASN A 93 -9.09 7.38 7.68
C ASN A 93 -10.18 8.30 7.11
N ASN A 94 -11.36 7.72 6.80
CA ASN A 94 -12.56 8.44 6.37
C ASN A 94 -12.31 9.52 5.30
N ASP A 95 -12.07 9.07 4.07
CA ASP A 95 -11.98 9.91 2.85
C ASP A 95 -10.87 10.98 2.84
N LYS A 96 -9.97 10.99 3.83
CA LYS A 96 -8.87 11.96 3.93
C LYS A 96 -7.57 11.31 4.39
N VAL A 97 -6.47 11.85 3.88
CA VAL A 97 -5.11 11.59 4.37
C VAL A 97 -4.93 12.43 5.64
N GLU A 98 -4.72 11.80 6.79
CA GLU A 98 -4.50 12.51 8.06
C GLU A 98 -3.20 13.33 7.99
N GLU A 99 -3.21 14.57 8.50
CA GLU A 99 -2.09 15.50 8.36
C GLU A 99 -0.88 15.18 9.23
#